data_AF-A0A1X7SIS1-F1
#
_entry.id   AF-A0A1X7SIS1-F1
#
_cell.length_a   1.000
_cell.length_b   1.000
_cell.length_c   1.000
_cell.angle_alpha   90.00
_cell.angle_beta   90.00
_cell.angle_gamma   90.00
#
_symmetry.space_group_name_H-M   'P 1'
#
loop_
_entity.id
_entity.type
_entity.pdbx_description
1 polymer ?
#
loop_
_entity_poly.entity_id
_entity_poly.type
_entity_poly.pdbx_seq_one_letter_code
_entity_poly.pdbx_strand_id
1 'polypeptide(L)'
;MASNNDPGILKAAEQIWGMLDAMAAKDPQEYKKFVEKQMEEGKEYLASPVFAFCLKCPKTRHKGKECTLYINVCSWNRVPYPPTDNDPIPVKGGTLRHHLNDKRKR
;
A
#
# COMPACT_ATOMS: atom_id res chain seq x y z
N MET A 1 -11.34 -9.64 -1.86
CA MET A 1 -10.13 -10.08 -1.15
C MET A 1 -9.59 -11.27 -1.93
N ALA A 2 -8.42 -11.16 -2.56
CA ALA A 2 -7.83 -12.31 -3.23
C ALA A 2 -7.59 -13.40 -2.17
N SER A 3 -8.08 -14.60 -2.41
CA SER A 3 -7.82 -15.76 -1.56
C SER A 3 -6.32 -16.01 -1.56
N ASN A 4 -5.69 -16.04 -0.39
CA ASN A 4 -4.24 -16.28 -0.24
C ASN A 4 -3.81 -17.71 -0.67
N ASN A 5 -4.71 -18.52 -1.24
CA ASN A 5 -4.49 -19.88 -1.73
C ASN A 5 -4.68 -19.99 -3.24
N ASP A 6 -4.23 -19.00 -4.02
CA ASP A 6 -4.09 -19.20 -5.47
C ASP A 6 -2.90 -20.13 -5.72
N PRO A 7 -3.10 -21.34 -6.29
CA PRO A 7 -2.02 -22.27 -6.56
C PRO A 7 -0.90 -21.69 -7.44
N GLY A 8 -1.24 -20.72 -8.31
CA GLY A 8 -0.27 -20.01 -9.13
C GLY A 8 0.67 -19.13 -8.33
N ILE A 9 0.17 -18.48 -7.27
CA ILE A 9 0.96 -17.61 -6.39
C ILE A 9 1.93 -18.45 -5.56
N LEU A 10 1.49 -19.58 -5.01
CA LEU A 10 2.34 -20.47 -4.23
C LEU A 10 3.50 -21.02 -5.07
N LYS A 11 3.20 -21.49 -6.29
CA LYS A 11 4.23 -21.98 -7.22
C LYS A 11 5.24 -20.89 -7.60
N ALA A 12 4.78 -19.66 -7.85
CA ALA A 12 5.68 -18.54 -8.13
C ALA A 12 6.58 -18.22 -6.92
N ALA A 13 6.03 -18.27 -5.70
CA ALA A 13 6.82 -18.08 -4.48
C ALA A 13 7.89 -19.16 -4.31
N GLU A 14 7.54 -20.43 -4.52
CA GLU A 14 8.51 -21.56 -4.48
C GLU A 14 9.64 -21.38 -5.49
N GLN A 15 9.32 -20.92 -6.71
CA GLN A 15 10.33 -20.64 -7.73
C GLN A 15 11.29 -19.52 -7.32
N ILE A 16 10.77 -18.45 -6.72
CA ILE A 16 11.58 -17.34 -6.21
C ILE A 16 12.51 -17.85 -5.10
N TRP A 17 11.99 -18.62 -4.15
CA TRP A 17 12.82 -19.16 -3.05
C TRP A 17 13.93 -20.08 -3.57
N GLY A 18 13.61 -20.99 -4.50
CA GLY A 18 14.61 -21.87 -5.11
C GLY A 18 15.69 -21.10 -5.88
N MET A 19 15.33 -20.01 -6.56
CA MET A 19 16.30 -19.12 -7.22
C MET A 19 17.24 -18.44 -6.21
N LEU A 20 16.69 -17.93 -5.10
CA LEU A 20 17.46 -17.27 -4.04
C LEU A 20 18.43 -18.25 -3.36
N ASP A 21 17.98 -19.47 -3.06
CA ASP A 21 18.80 -20.53 -2.47
C ASP A 21 19.94 -20.95 -3.41
N ALA A 22 19.64 -21.11 -4.70
CA ALA A 22 20.65 -21.43 -5.71
C ALA A 22 21.71 -20.32 -5.83
N MET A 23 21.31 -19.05 -5.78
CA MET A 23 22.22 -17.91 -5.83
C MET A 23 23.10 -17.85 -4.57
N ALA A 24 22.52 -18.06 -3.39
CA ALA A 24 23.25 -18.08 -2.13
C ALA A 24 24.29 -19.23 -2.07
N ALA A 25 23.96 -20.40 -2.62
CA ALA A 25 24.87 -21.54 -2.67
C ALA A 25 26.00 -21.38 -3.70
N LYS A 26 25.73 -20.71 -4.83
CA LYS A 26 26.69 -20.56 -5.94
C LYS A 26 27.62 -19.36 -5.75
N ASP A 27 27.08 -18.18 -5.45
CA ASP A 27 27.84 -16.95 -5.27
C ASP A 27 27.17 -16.06 -4.20
N PRO A 28 27.63 -16.14 -2.93
CA PRO A 28 27.11 -15.32 -1.84
C PRO A 28 27.25 -13.80 -2.08
N GLN A 29 28.24 -13.36 -2.87
CA GLN A 29 28.43 -11.94 -3.15
C GLN A 29 27.42 -11.43 -4.18
N GLU A 30 27.10 -12.25 -5.18
CA GLU A 30 26.02 -11.97 -6.14
C GLU A 30 24.67 -11.91 -5.42
N TYR A 31 24.39 -12.88 -4.53
CA TYR A 31 23.19 -12.87 -3.70
C TYR A 31 23.07 -11.60 -2.86
N LYS A 32 24.16 -11.18 -2.20
CA LYS A 32 24.18 -9.94 -1.41
C LYS A 32 23.84 -8.71 -2.26
N LYS A 33 24.49 -8.57 -3.42
CA LYS A 33 24.22 -7.46 -4.36
C LYS A 33 22.78 -7.47 -4.85
N PHE A 34 22.23 -8.65 -5.14
CA PHE A 34 20.84 -8.81 -5.53
C PHE A 34 19.89 -8.30 -4.45
N VAL A 35 20.08 -8.72 -3.19
CA VAL A 35 19.24 -8.28 -2.06
C VAL A 35 19.37 -6.77 -1.85
N GLU A 36 20.58 -6.22 -1.86
CA GLU A 36 20.81 -4.78 -1.70
C GLU A 36 20.09 -3.97 -2.78
N LYS A 37 20.20 -4.39 -4.04
CA LYS A 37 19.49 -3.78 -5.18
C LYS A 37 17.97 -3.85 -5.00
N GLN A 38 17.42 -5.01 -4.64
CA GLN A 38 15.98 -5.16 -4.41
C GLN A 38 15.49 -4.30 -3.24
N MET A 39 16.28 -4.17 -2.17
CA MET A 39 15.96 -3.31 -1.04
C MET A 39 16.00 -1.83 -1.42
N GLU A 40 16.95 -1.42 -2.26
CA GLU A 40 17.05 -0.05 -2.73
C GLU A 40 15.90 0.32 -3.67
N GLU A 41 15.66 -0.48 -4.71
CA GLU A 41 14.54 -0.29 -5.65
C GLU A 41 13.19 -0.40 -4.92
N GLY A 42 13.10 -1.29 -3.93
CA GLY A 42 11.91 -1.50 -3.13
C GLY A 42 11.54 -0.32 -2.22
N LYS A 43 12.48 0.57 -1.86
CA LYS A 43 12.21 1.71 -0.95
C LYS A 43 11.09 2.60 -1.46
N GLU A 44 11.08 2.90 -2.75
CA GLU A 44 10.07 3.75 -3.36
C GLU A 44 8.69 3.08 -3.29
N TYR A 45 8.63 1.79 -3.60
CA TYR A 45 7.39 1.04 -3.52
C TYR A 45 6.97 0.77 -2.07
N LEU A 46 7.87 0.70 -1.10
CA LEU A 46 7.57 0.49 0.32
C LEU A 46 7.29 1.78 1.08
N ALA A 47 7.50 2.95 0.46
CA ALA A 47 7.22 4.24 1.05
C ALA A 47 5.74 4.35 1.49
N SER A 48 5.51 5.10 2.56
CA SER A 48 4.14 5.43 2.99
C SER A 48 3.49 6.42 2.02
N PRO A 49 2.15 6.46 1.93
CA PRO A 49 1.46 7.50 1.16
C PRO A 49 1.86 8.90 1.63
N VAL A 50 2.09 9.80 0.68
CA VAL A 50 2.43 11.20 0.93
C VAL A 50 1.14 12.00 1.08
N PHE A 51 0.99 12.70 2.20
CA PHE A 51 -0.19 13.52 2.47
C PHE A 51 -0.28 14.71 1.52
N ALA A 52 -1.47 14.96 0.96
CA ALA A 52 -1.76 16.17 0.18
C ALA A 52 -2.66 17.12 0.97
N PHE A 53 -3.87 16.67 1.31
CA PHE A 53 -4.84 17.48 2.06
C PHE A 53 -5.88 16.61 2.77
N CYS A 54 -6.69 17.23 3.64
CA CYS A 54 -7.78 16.56 4.36
C CYS A 54 -9.12 17.22 4.02
N LEU A 55 -10.09 16.41 3.59
CA LEU A 55 -11.47 16.83 3.41
C LEU A 55 -12.25 16.60 4.70
N LYS A 56 -12.98 17.62 5.14
CA LYS A 56 -13.91 17.54 6.25
C LYS A 56 -15.33 17.50 5.70
N CYS A 57 -16.01 16.38 5.90
CA CYS A 57 -17.40 16.17 5.50
C CYS A 57 -18.29 16.18 6.75
N PRO A 58 -18.86 17.34 7.15
CA PRO A 58 -19.80 17.40 8.27
C PRO A 58 -21.12 16.69 7.91
N LYS A 59 -21.92 16.36 8.94
CA LYS A 59 -23.26 15.77 8.79
C LYS A 59 -23.32 14.46 7.98
N THR A 60 -22.23 13.70 7.98
CA THR A 60 -22.19 12.36 7.38
C THR A 60 -22.89 11.36 8.31
N ARG A 61 -23.42 10.24 7.80
CA ARG A 61 -24.02 9.18 8.62
C ARG A 61 -23.22 7.89 8.52
N HIS A 62 -22.79 7.34 9.66
CA HIS A 62 -22.15 6.03 9.73
C HIS A 62 -22.84 5.18 10.80
N LYS A 63 -23.27 3.96 10.44
CA LYS A 63 -24.05 3.05 11.31
C LYS A 63 -25.23 3.75 11.99
N GLY A 64 -25.97 4.56 11.23
CA GLY A 64 -27.17 5.27 11.70
C GLY A 64 -26.90 6.54 12.53
N LYS A 65 -25.67 6.82 12.95
CA LYS A 65 -25.31 8.01 13.75
C LYS A 65 -24.72 9.10 12.87
N GLU A 66 -25.10 10.35 13.14
CA GLU A 66 -24.48 11.51 12.50
C GLU A 66 -23.05 11.70 13.04
N CYS A 67 -22.10 11.93 12.14
CA CYS A 67 -20.70 12.15 12.45
C CYS A 67 -20.07 13.13 11.44
N THR A 68 -18.89 13.63 11.79
CA THR A 68 -18.01 14.30 10.82
C THR A 68 -17.03 13.26 10.28
N LEU A 69 -17.01 13.07 8.97
CA LEU A 69 -16.02 12.23 8.30
C LEU A 69 -14.83 13.10 7.88
N TYR A 70 -13.62 12.62 8.16
CA TYR A 70 -12.39 13.20 7.64
C TYR A 70 -11.78 12.22 6.65
N ILE A 71 -11.40 12.72 5.47
CA ILE A 71 -10.79 11.93 4.41
C ILE A 71 -9.42 12.54 4.12
N ASN A 72 -8.36 11.83 4.47
CA ASN A 72 -7.01 12.21 4.06
C ASN A 72 -6.81 11.79 2.60
N VAL A 73 -6.53 12.77 1.76
CA VAL A 73 -6.13 12.56 0.37
C VAL A 73 -4.62 12.52 0.33
N CYS A 74 -4.08 11.42 -0.18
CA CYS A 74 -2.65 11.17 -0.27
C CYS A 74 -2.28 10.71 -1.68
N SER A 75 -1.06 10.97 -2.11
CA SER A 75 -0.45 10.34 -3.30
C SER A 75 0.38 9.13 -2.89
N TRP A 76 0.43 8.10 -3.74
CA TRP A 76 1.24 6.91 -3.47
C TRP A 76 1.63 6.20 -4.76
N ASN A 77 2.92 5.90 -4.94
CA ASN A 77 3.45 5.30 -6.18
C ASN A 77 2.91 3.88 -6.45
N ARG A 78 2.28 3.25 -5.46
CA ARG A 78 1.55 1.97 -5.66
C ARG A 78 0.18 2.12 -6.31
N VAL A 79 -0.36 3.33 -6.39
CA VAL A 79 -1.63 3.60 -7.07
C VAL A 79 -1.29 3.99 -8.51
N PRO A 80 -1.75 3.22 -9.52
CA PRO A 80 -1.43 3.51 -10.91
C PRO A 80 -2.08 4.81 -11.36
N TYR A 81 -1.49 5.45 -12.36
CA TYR A 81 -2.14 6.54 -13.08
C TYR A 81 -3.34 6.02 -13.88
N PRO A 82 -4.37 6.86 -14.09
CA PRO A 82 -5.43 6.53 -15.04
C PRO A 82 -4.82 6.30 -16.44
N PRO A 83 -5.36 5.37 -17.25
CA PRO A 83 -4.83 5.09 -18.58
C PRO A 83 -4.90 6.30 -19.53
N THR A 84 -5.93 7.12 -19.40
CA THR A 84 -6.13 8.37 -20.16
C THR A 84 -6.70 9.48 -19.26
N ASP A 85 -6.67 10.73 -19.74
CA ASP A 85 -7.18 11.90 -19.00
C ASP A 85 -8.70 11.88 -18.77
N ASN A 86 -9.43 11.06 -19.52
CA ASN A 86 -10.87 10.89 -19.38
C ASN A 86 -11.25 9.71 -18.49
N ASP A 87 -10.28 8.87 -18.11
CA ASP A 87 -10.52 7.74 -17.24
C ASP A 87 -10.60 8.17 -15.77
N PRO A 88 -11.43 7.50 -14.94
CA PRO A 88 -11.50 7.77 -13.52
C PRO A 88 -10.14 7.57 -12.83
N ILE A 89 -9.80 8.47 -11.91
CA ILE A 89 -8.58 8.35 -11.10
C ILE A 89 -8.69 7.12 -10.18
N PRO A 90 -7.76 6.15 -10.27
CA PRO A 90 -7.75 5.01 -9.36
C PRO A 90 -7.52 5.46 -7.92
N VAL A 91 -8.32 4.94 -6.97
CA VAL A 91 -8.21 5.27 -5.56
C VAL A 91 -8.16 4.02 -4.69
N LYS A 92 -7.36 4.07 -3.62
CA LYS A 92 -7.28 3.01 -2.61
C LYS A 92 -7.77 3.52 -1.26
N GLY A 93 -8.87 2.95 -0.79
CA GLY A 93 -9.42 3.25 0.54
C GLY A 93 -8.69 2.48 1.65
N GLY A 94 -8.39 3.17 2.74
CA GLY A 94 -7.97 2.55 4.00
C GLY A 94 -9.17 2.11 4.85
N THR A 95 -8.89 1.34 5.90
CA THR A 95 -9.91 1.01 6.92
C THR A 95 -10.37 2.28 7.62
N LEU A 96 -11.69 2.46 7.75
CA LEU A 96 -12.26 3.57 8.52
C LEU A 96 -11.80 3.48 9.99
N ARG A 97 -11.18 4.55 10.48
CA ARG A 97 -10.74 4.65 11.89
C ARG A 97 -11.64 5.62 12.64
N HIS A 98 -12.08 5.22 13.83
CA HIS A 98 -12.80 6.10 14.74
C HIS A 98 -11.79 6.84 15.61
N HIS A 99 -11.61 8.13 15.34
CA HIS A 99 -10.84 8.99 16.22
C HIS A 99 -11.79 9.56 17.28
N LEU A 100 -11.47 9.33 18.55
CA LEU A 100 -12.07 10.10 19.63
C LEU A 100 -11.54 11.53 19.48
N ASN A 101 -12.44 12.51 19.33
CA ASN A 101 -12.03 13.90 19.37
C ASN A 101 -11.34 14.15 20.72
N ASP A 102 -10.03 14.37 20.69
CA ASP A 102 -9.31 14.92 21.82
C ASP A 102 -9.86 16.33 22.03
N LYS A 103 -10.71 16.49 23.05
CA LYS A 103 -11.29 17.79 23.43
C LYS A 103 -10.21 18.67 24.08
N ARG A 104 -9.05 18.84 23.45
CA ARG A 104 -8.13 19.92 23.81
C ARG A 104 -8.82 21.22 23.46
N LYS A 105 -9.46 21.77 24.49
CA LYS A 105 -9.97 23.14 24.57
C LYS A 105 -8.90 24.05 23.96
N ARG A 106 -9.27 24.70 22.85
CA ARG A 106 -8.62 25.95 22.45
C ARG A 106 -9.12 27.04 23.38
#